data_AF-A0A928IL11-F1
#
_entry.id   AF-A0A928IL11-F1
#
_cell.length_a   1.000
_cell.length_b   1.000
_cell.length_c   1.000
_cell.angle_alpha   90.00
_cell.angle_beta   90.00
_cell.angle_gamma   90.00
#
_symmetry.space_group_name_H-M   'P 1'
#
loop_
_entity.id
_entity.type
_entity.pdbx_description
1 polymer ?
#
loop_
_entity_poly.entity_id
_entity_poly.type
_entity_poly.pdbx_seq_one_letter_code
_entity_poly.pdbx_strand_id
1 'polypeptide(L)' 'MNNEKDKRSCCKEHIKGIKCDVKNCMYHDCETYCMAGQISVGPCNATSSTETVCATFKERK' A
#
# COMPACT_ATOMS: atom_id res chain seq x y z
N MET A 1 17.76 -4.60 -28.61
CA MET A 1 17.99 -4.84 -27.16
C MET A 1 16.83 -4.21 -26.41
N ASN A 2 16.37 -4.82 -25.32
CA ASN A 2 15.36 -4.33 -24.34
C ASN A 2 14.15 -5.26 -24.25
N ASN A 3 14.36 -6.43 -23.68
CA ASN A 3 13.31 -7.12 -22.96
C ASN A 3 13.94 -8.10 -22.00
N GLU A 4 13.85 -7.86 -20.70
CA GLU A 4 13.62 -8.88 -19.68
C GLU A 4 13.47 -8.20 -18.32
N LYS A 5 12.21 -7.77 -18.13
CA LYS A 5 11.46 -7.72 -16.88
C LYS A 5 12.30 -7.93 -15.63
N ASP A 6 12.49 -6.81 -14.96
CA ASP A 6 13.11 -6.67 -13.65
C ASP A 6 12.66 -7.77 -12.70
N LYS A 7 13.68 -8.40 -12.15
CA LYS A 7 13.68 -9.73 -11.54
C LYS A 7 13.28 -9.56 -10.08
N ARG A 8 11.98 -9.53 -9.79
CA ARG A 8 11.44 -9.59 -8.42
C ARG A 8 10.05 -10.19 -8.41
N SER A 9 10.00 -11.51 -8.60
CA SER A 9 8.80 -12.32 -8.44
C SER A 9 8.41 -12.40 -6.96
N CYS A 10 7.69 -11.40 -6.46
CA CYS A 10 6.70 -11.58 -5.41
C CYS A 10 5.34 -11.17 -6.00
N CYS A 11 4.83 -12.03 -6.88
CA CYS A 11 3.60 -11.85 -7.64
C CYS A 11 2.39 -11.72 -6.71
N LYS A 12 2.13 -10.50 -6.28
CA LYS A 12 0.80 -10.03 -5.89
C LYS A 12 0.65 -8.63 -6.47
N GLU A 13 -0.46 -8.38 -7.14
CA GLU A 13 -0.80 -7.07 -7.71
C GLU A 13 -0.85 -6.03 -6.57
N HIS A 14 0.23 -5.25 -6.41
CA HIS A 14 0.27 -4.16 -5.45
C HIS A 14 -0.27 -2.88 -6.09
N ILE A 15 -0.77 -1.96 -5.26
CA ILE A 15 -1.31 -0.69 -5.73
C ILE A 15 -0.13 0.21 -6.14
N LYS A 16 0.05 0.41 -7.45
CA LYS A 16 1.10 1.30 -7.97
C LYS A 16 0.92 2.72 -7.43
N GLY A 17 1.99 3.28 -6.88
CA GLY A 17 2.00 4.64 -6.31
C GLY A 17 1.55 4.74 -4.85
N ILE A 18 1.09 3.64 -4.24
CA ILE A 18 0.77 3.61 -2.81
C ILE A 18 1.80 2.76 -2.07
N LYS A 19 2.54 3.43 -1.19
CA LYS A 19 3.46 2.79 -0.26
C LYS A 19 2.77 2.53 1.08
N CYS A 20 3.07 1.39 1.68
CA CYS A 20 2.63 1.02 3.01
C CYS A 20 3.87 0.65 3.81
N ASP A 21 4.43 1.59 4.58
CA ASP A 21 5.59 1.34 5.45
C ASP A 21 5.18 0.75 6.82
N VAL A 22 3.88 0.64 7.07
CA VAL A 22 3.32 0.13 8.32
C VAL A 22 3.45 -1.39 8.34
N LYS A 23 4.54 -1.89 8.92
CA LYS A 23 4.85 -3.34 8.99
C LYS A 23 3.77 -4.18 9.68
N ASN A 24 3.02 -3.56 10.60
CA ASN A 24 1.90 -4.19 11.29
C ASN A 24 0.58 -4.15 10.51
N CYS A 25 0.57 -3.66 9.27
CA CYS A 25 -0.60 -3.68 8.41
C CYS A 25 -0.74 -5.06 7.75
N MET A 26 -1.95 -5.61 7.73
CA MET A 26 -2.26 -6.86 7.03
C MET A 26 -1.99 -6.77 5.53
N TYR A 27 -2.09 -5.57 4.95
CA TYR A 27 -1.86 -5.32 3.53
C TYR A 27 -0.44 -4.85 3.21
N HIS A 28 0.46 -4.77 4.19
CA HIS A 28 1.88 -4.54 3.93
C HIS A 28 2.48 -5.76 3.25
N ASP A 29 3.17 -5.54 2.14
CA ASP A 29 3.94 -6.58 1.45
C ASP A 29 5.26 -6.89 2.19
N CYS A 30 6.22 -7.54 1.53
CA CYS A 30 7.53 -7.83 2.10
C CYS A 30 8.54 -6.67 1.99
N GLU A 31 8.22 -5.61 1.24
CA GLU A 31 9.09 -4.46 1.02
C GLU A 31 8.45 -3.18 1.58
N THR A 32 7.62 -2.49 0.80
CA THR A 32 7.01 -1.19 1.17
C THR A 32 5.69 -0.92 0.45
N TYR A 33 5.04 -1.93 -0.15
CA TYR A 33 3.87 -1.71 -1.01
C TYR A 33 2.56 -2.11 -0.32
N CYS A 34 1.47 -1.46 -0.72
CA CYS A 34 0.13 -1.82 -0.28
C CYS A 34 -0.50 -2.88 -1.20
N MET A 35 -0.94 -3.98 -0.60
CA MET A 35 -1.56 -5.14 -1.25
C MET A 35 -3.10 -5.12 -1.20
N ALA A 36 -3.72 -4.02 -0.77
CA ALA A 36 -5.16 -3.98 -0.49
C ALA A 36 -6.05 -4.00 -1.77
N GLY A 37 -5.46 -3.88 -2.96
CA GLY A 37 -6.18 -3.72 -4.24
C GLY A 37 -6.80 -2.34 -4.43
N GLN A 38 -7.48 -1.82 -3.40
CA GLN A 38 -8.00 -0.46 -3.33
C GLN A 38 -7.78 0.09 -1.92
N ILE A 39 -7.48 1.39 -1.82
CA ILE A 39 -7.44 2.10 -0.54
C ILE A 39 -8.62 3.05 -0.38
N SER A 40 -9.02 3.25 0.85
CA SER A 40 -9.87 4.33 1.31
C SER A 40 -9.02 5.24 2.18
N VAL A 41 -9.00 6.52 1.83
CA VAL A 41 -8.37 7.57 2.64
C VAL A 41 -9.50 8.31 3.34
N GLY A 42 -9.32 8.58 4.63
CA GLY A 42 -10.31 9.31 5.42
C GLY A 42 -9.65 10.11 6.54
N PRO A 43 -10.44 10.83 7.35
CA PRO A 43 -11.90 10.99 7.23
C PRO A 43 -12.30 11.91 6.05
N CYS A 44 -13.57 11.90 5.63
CA CYS A 44 -14.05 12.63 4.45
C CYS A 44 -14.00 14.16 4.57
N ASN A 45 -13.84 14.66 5.80
CA ASN A 45 -13.72 16.07 6.13
C ASN A 45 -12.26 16.49 6.41
N ALA A 46 -11.27 15.65 6.12
CA ALA A 46 -9.87 16.01 6.26
C ALA A 46 -9.54 17.23 5.39
N THR A 47 -8.95 18.25 6.00
CA THR A 47 -8.54 19.50 5.33
C THR A 47 -7.03 19.60 5.18
N SER A 48 -6.28 18.80 5.94
CA SER A 48 -4.84 18.73 5.92
C SER A 48 -4.36 17.28 5.72
N SER A 49 -3.16 17.13 5.15
CA SER A 49 -2.49 15.83 5.02
C SER A 49 -2.25 15.13 6.35
N THR A 50 -2.12 15.90 7.44
CA THR A 50 -1.96 15.36 8.80
C THR A 50 -3.22 14.68 9.32
N GLU A 51 -4.39 15.05 8.79
CA GLU A 51 -5.67 14.44 9.14
C GLU A 51 -5.97 13.22 8.26
N THR A 52 -5.37 13.14 7.07
CA THR A 52 -5.57 12.01 6.16
C THR A 52 -4.88 10.75 6.68
N VAL A 53 -5.67 9.69 6.86
CA VAL A 53 -5.21 8.37 7.27
C VAL A 53 -5.66 7.30 6.28
N CYS A 54 -4.88 6.22 6.19
CA CYS A 54 -5.28 5.03 5.44
C CYS A 54 -6.40 4.30 6.22
N ALA A 55 -7.66 4.56 5.87
CA ALA A 55 -8.82 3.94 6.49
C ALA A 55 -8.91 2.43 6.16
N THR A 56 -8.19 1.97 5.13
CA THR A 56 -8.03 0.55 4.81
C THR A 56 -7.04 -0.16 5.75
N PHE A 57 -6.34 0.54 6.64
CA PHE A 57 -5.43 -0.10 7.58
C PHE A 57 -6.15 -1.17 8.43
N LYS A 58 -5.56 -2.36 8.48
CA LYS A 58 -5.99 -3.46 9.34
C LYS A 58 -4.77 -4.03 10.03
N GLU A 59 -4.80 -4.12 11.35
CA GLU A 59 -3.70 -4.65 12.14
C GLU A 59 -3.49 -6.16 11.91
N ARG A 60 -2.24 -6.59 11.80
CA ARG A 60 -1.84 -8.00 11.82
C ARG A 60 -1.74 -8.45 13.28
N LYS A 61 -2.67 -9.31 13.72
CA LYS A 61 -2.57 -9.98 15.03
C LYS A 61 -1.51 -11.06 15.03
#